data_AF-A0A7S0WSE8-F1
#
_entry.id   AF-A0A7S0WSE8-F1
#
_cell.length_a   1.000
_cell.length_b   1.000
_cell.length_c   1.000
_cell.angle_alpha   90.00
_cell.angle_beta   90.00
_cell.angle_gamma   90.00
#
_symmetry.space_group_name_H-M   'P 1'
#
loop_
_entity.id
_entity.type
_entity.pdbx_description
1 polymer ?
#
loop_
_entity_poly.entity_id
_entity_poly.type
_entity_poly.pdbx_seq_one_letter_code
_entity_poly.pdbx_strand_id
1 'polypeptide(L)'
;MGPPTKVVVTHSEAPHVRPDTIKIVADSVGISKLSDEVASSLSPDVEYRMREIIQESLKFMRHSKRSILTTEDVNCGLRLRNVEPLYGFAAGTEPLHFAQPEGHKDVFFLKDKELEFDEIITAPFPKCPVDVTVVPHWLAVEGVQPAIPENPPPPVEKPSLKRTREEAGGARPAANGATPNGSAGKGPGLAGTATEVMPVASHLLSKELQLYFERITELVKGPDERLRDAALLSLASDPGLHQLLPYFTTFISNEVTANLKALPLLSVLMRMLRGLLLNPHHNIELYLHQLMPSIITCMVAKRLSKEATEDHWRLRDYSASTLALVCGRFGAAYPNIQPRVTRTLVRAFLDPARPLATHYGAIMGLASLGPRVSKLLLLPNLPTYLAWLQPELCAGSQPNELKRMEANRVYGALQVAVSTCMSAELRLDPSPAPTAKDVAKDASAGSAAAGGAAE
;
A
#
# COMPACT_ATOMS: atom_id res chain seq x y z
N MET A 1 -15.60 -20.86 22.05
CA MET A 1 -16.28 -19.66 22.58
C MET A 1 -17.76 -19.97 22.66
N GLY A 2 -18.30 -20.11 23.87
CA GLY A 2 -19.74 -20.27 24.05
C GLY A 2 -20.49 -19.00 23.59
N PRO A 3 -21.74 -19.11 23.13
CA PRO A 3 -22.52 -17.95 22.75
C PRO A 3 -22.70 -17.01 23.96
N PRO A 4 -22.74 -15.69 23.76
CA PRO A 4 -23.01 -14.75 24.84
C PRO A 4 -24.41 -15.04 25.39
N THR A 5 -24.48 -15.46 26.64
CA THR A 5 -25.72 -15.57 27.42
C THR A 5 -26.37 -14.20 27.42
N LYS A 6 -27.47 -14.06 26.66
CA LYS A 6 -28.32 -12.87 26.72
C LYS A 6 -28.90 -12.79 28.13
N VAL A 7 -28.32 -11.93 28.95
CA VAL A 7 -28.92 -11.52 30.22
C VAL A 7 -30.20 -10.75 29.85
N VAL A 8 -31.34 -11.37 30.09
CA VAL A 8 -32.64 -10.71 29.99
C VAL A 8 -32.66 -9.67 31.11
N VAL A 9 -32.53 -8.39 30.75
CA VAL A 9 -32.66 -7.28 31.70
C VAL A 9 -34.13 -7.14 32.01
N THR A 10 -34.60 -7.83 33.05
CA THR A 10 -35.87 -7.51 33.69
C THR A 10 -35.68 -6.18 34.41
N HIS A 11 -36.32 -5.12 33.91
CA HIS A 11 -36.40 -3.84 34.62
C HIS A 11 -37.24 -4.03 35.87
N SER A 12 -36.61 -4.47 36.97
CA SER A 12 -37.17 -4.33 38.30
C SER A 12 -36.95 -2.89 38.74
N GLU A 13 -38.02 -2.19 39.11
CA GLU A 13 -37.97 -0.85 39.73
C GLU A 13 -37.42 -0.88 41.16
N ALA A 14 -37.20 -2.07 41.73
CA ALA A 14 -36.57 -2.21 43.03
C ALA A 14 -35.05 -2.00 42.93
N PRO A 15 -34.43 -1.34 43.93
CA PRO A 15 -32.98 -1.23 43.98
C PRO A 15 -32.35 -2.62 44.00
N HIS A 16 -31.30 -2.80 43.20
CA HIS A 16 -30.58 -4.08 43.07
C HIS A 16 -29.76 -4.37 44.34
N VAL A 17 -29.41 -3.33 45.09
CA VAL A 17 -28.76 -3.46 46.40
C VAL A 17 -29.83 -3.74 47.47
N ARG A 18 -29.79 -4.93 48.07
CA ARG A 18 -30.75 -5.29 49.11
C ARG A 18 -30.50 -4.47 50.39
N PRO A 19 -31.56 -4.01 51.09
CA PRO A 19 -31.40 -3.32 52.38
C PRO A 19 -30.75 -4.24 53.44
N ASP A 20 -30.91 -5.56 53.31
CA ASP A 20 -30.25 -6.56 54.14
C ASP A 20 -28.71 -6.41 54.11
N THR A 21 -28.13 -6.12 52.94
CA THR A 21 -26.68 -5.92 52.78
C THR A 21 -26.19 -4.73 53.60
N ILE A 22 -26.98 -3.66 53.67
CA ILE A 22 -26.65 -2.45 54.45
C ILE A 22 -26.71 -2.73 55.94
N LYS A 23 -27.71 -3.51 56.40
CA LYS A 23 -27.80 -3.93 57.81
C LYS A 23 -26.58 -4.76 58.21
N ILE A 24 -26.15 -5.70 57.36
CA ILE A 24 -24.94 -6.52 57.62
C ILE A 24 -23.69 -5.64 57.72
N VAL A 25 -23.54 -4.63 56.84
CA VAL A 25 -22.42 -3.69 56.93
C VAL A 25 -22.51 -2.84 58.21
N ALA A 26 -23.71 -2.41 58.62
CA ALA A 26 -23.91 -1.66 59.86
C ALA A 26 -23.55 -2.49 61.11
N ASP A 27 -23.89 -3.78 61.12
CA ASP A 27 -23.51 -4.72 62.18
C ASP A 27 -21.99 -4.89 62.25
N SER A 28 -21.29 -4.91 61.11
CA SER A 28 -19.82 -5.00 61.06
C SER A 28 -19.11 -3.78 61.68
N VAL A 29 -19.78 -2.62 61.68
CA VAL A 29 -19.31 -1.37 62.30
C VAL A 29 -19.72 -1.30 63.80
N GLY A 30 -20.54 -2.23 64.28
CA GLY A 30 -21.02 -2.29 65.66
C GLY A 30 -22.37 -1.59 65.91
N ILE A 31 -23.13 -1.27 64.86
CA ILE A 31 -24.46 -0.64 64.95
C ILE A 31 -25.54 -1.72 64.91
N SER A 32 -25.83 -2.34 66.06
CA SER A 32 -26.64 -3.56 66.16
C SER A 32 -28.16 -3.41 65.90
N LYS A 33 -28.68 -2.18 65.74
CA LYS A 33 -30.12 -1.92 65.49
C LYS A 33 -30.32 -0.73 64.55
N LEU A 34 -30.05 -0.92 63.26
CA LEU A 34 -30.41 0.05 62.22
C LEU A 34 -31.91 -0.08 61.89
N SER A 35 -32.64 1.04 61.82
CA SER A 35 -34.05 1.04 61.38
C SER A 35 -34.18 0.62 59.91
N ASP A 36 -35.21 -0.16 59.61
CA ASP A 36 -35.51 -0.66 58.26
C ASP A 36 -35.75 0.49 57.25
N GLU A 37 -36.29 1.61 57.70
CA GLU A 37 -36.52 2.81 56.89
C GLU A 37 -35.21 3.46 56.45
N VAL A 38 -34.18 3.45 57.31
CA VAL A 38 -32.84 3.99 57.01
C VAL A 38 -32.12 3.08 56.02
N ALA A 39 -32.20 1.76 56.22
CA ALA A 39 -31.62 0.79 55.28
C ALA A 39 -32.27 0.87 53.89
N SER A 40 -33.61 1.04 53.85
CA SER A 40 -34.36 1.17 52.60
C SER A 40 -34.10 2.48 51.86
N SER A 41 -33.77 3.56 52.56
CA SER A 41 -33.44 4.86 51.93
C SER A 41 -31.98 4.96 51.50
N LEU A 42 -31.05 4.30 52.19
CA LEU A 42 -29.63 4.30 51.83
C LEU A 42 -29.31 3.39 50.62
N SER A 43 -30.05 2.30 50.44
CA SER A 43 -29.91 1.38 49.30
C SER A 43 -29.88 2.06 47.92
N PRO A 44 -30.89 2.87 47.54
CA PRO A 44 -30.89 3.53 46.23
C PRO A 44 -29.76 4.57 46.05
N ASP A 45 -29.31 5.23 47.13
CA ASP A 45 -28.18 6.17 47.06
C ASP A 45 -26.86 5.44 46.78
N VAL A 46 -26.60 4.31 47.44
CA VAL A 46 -25.44 3.46 47.18
C VAL A 46 -25.43 2.96 45.74
N GLU A 47 -26.58 2.50 45.24
CA GLU A 47 -26.71 2.06 43.86
C GLU A 47 -26.44 3.21 42.86
N TYR A 48 -26.96 4.41 43.14
CA TYR A 48 -26.70 5.59 42.32
C TYR A 48 -25.19 5.89 42.25
N ARG A 49 -24.48 5.86 43.38
CA ARG A 49 -23.02 6.05 43.44
C ARG A 49 -22.25 4.98 42.68
N MET A 50 -22.65 3.71 42.78
CA MET A 50 -22.05 2.63 42.00
C MET A 50 -22.25 2.85 40.49
N ARG A 51 -23.47 3.20 40.06
CA ARG A 51 -23.77 3.47 38.65
C ARG A 51 -22.96 4.65 38.12
N GLU A 52 -22.81 5.70 38.93
CA GLU A 52 -21.99 6.87 38.64
C GLU A 52 -20.52 6.48 38.39
N ILE A 53 -19.89 5.72 39.29
CA ILE A 53 -18.51 5.23 39.12
C ILE A 53 -18.37 4.35 37.86
N ILE A 54 -19.31 3.43 37.62
CA ILE A 54 -19.28 2.54 36.44
C ILE A 54 -19.42 3.36 35.15
N GLN A 55 -20.27 4.39 35.14
CA GLN A 55 -20.41 5.27 33.99
C GLN A 55 -19.09 5.97 33.66
N GLU A 56 -18.28 6.35 34.66
CA GLU A 56 -17.03 7.06 34.41
C GLU A 56 -15.98 6.09 33.89
N SER A 57 -15.96 4.90 34.46
CA SER A 57 -15.10 3.79 34.06
C SER A 57 -15.35 3.38 32.61
N LEU A 58 -16.62 3.36 32.17
CA LEU A 58 -16.98 3.12 30.77
C LEU A 58 -16.48 4.21 29.82
N LYS A 59 -16.40 5.47 30.27
CA LYS A 59 -15.79 6.55 29.48
C LYS A 59 -14.29 6.27 29.29
N PHE A 60 -13.57 5.91 30.35
CA PHE A 60 -12.15 5.54 30.27
C PHE A 60 -11.91 4.34 29.35
N MET A 61 -12.77 3.31 29.43
CA MET A 61 -12.71 2.14 28.55
C MET A 61 -12.86 2.52 27.06
N ARG A 62 -13.86 3.36 26.74
CA ARG A 62 -14.09 3.84 25.37
C ARG A 62 -12.97 4.74 24.87
N HIS A 63 -12.44 5.63 25.72
CA HIS A 63 -11.29 6.47 25.38
C HIS A 63 -10.02 5.65 25.15
N SER A 64 -9.89 4.52 25.84
CA SER A 64 -8.80 3.55 25.64
C SER A 64 -9.01 2.64 24.42
N LYS A 65 -10.09 2.81 23.65
CA LYS A 65 -10.46 1.99 22.47
C LYS A 65 -10.61 0.50 22.78
N ARG A 66 -10.96 0.15 24.03
CA ARG A 66 -11.22 -1.22 24.47
C ARG A 66 -12.73 -1.48 24.54
N SER A 67 -13.13 -2.74 24.40
CA SER A 67 -14.53 -3.19 24.57
C SER A 67 -14.78 -3.91 25.90
N ILE A 68 -13.72 -4.21 26.65
CA ILE A 68 -13.75 -4.91 27.93
C ILE A 68 -13.34 -3.91 29.01
N LEU A 69 -14.16 -3.79 30.06
CA LEU A 69 -13.89 -2.94 31.21
C LEU A 69 -12.85 -3.63 32.11
N THR A 70 -11.76 -2.93 32.42
CA THR A 70 -10.69 -3.43 33.29
C THR A 70 -10.74 -2.80 34.69
N THR A 71 -10.08 -3.41 35.67
CA THR A 71 -10.00 -2.87 37.05
C THR A 71 -9.28 -1.52 37.10
N GLU A 72 -8.33 -1.29 36.19
CA GLU A 72 -7.66 -0.01 36.01
C GLU A 72 -8.62 1.10 35.58
N ASP A 73 -9.58 0.79 34.69
CA ASP A 73 -10.59 1.77 34.27
C ASP A 73 -11.47 2.19 35.45
N VAL A 74 -11.80 1.25 36.34
CA VAL A 74 -12.55 1.51 37.58
C VAL A 74 -11.74 2.34 38.57
N ASN A 75 -10.47 2.02 38.76
CA ASN A 75 -9.57 2.81 39.60
C ASN A 75 -9.38 4.24 39.07
N CYS A 76 -9.36 4.44 37.74
CA CYS A 76 -9.38 5.78 37.13
C CYS A 76 -10.71 6.51 37.42
N GLY A 77 -11.84 5.80 37.34
CA GLY A 77 -13.16 6.33 37.70
C GLY A 77 -13.25 6.77 39.17
N LEU A 78 -12.72 5.97 40.10
CA LEU A 78 -12.66 6.30 41.53
C LEU A 78 -11.80 7.55 41.78
N ARG A 79 -10.60 7.62 41.18
CA ARG A 79 -9.72 8.79 41.29
C ARG A 79 -10.38 10.07 40.77
N LEU A 80 -11.11 9.98 39.65
CA LEU A 80 -11.84 11.12 39.08
C LEU A 80 -12.91 11.67 40.05
N ARG A 81 -13.52 10.79 40.85
CA ARG A 81 -14.52 11.15 41.85
C ARG A 81 -13.92 11.44 43.23
N ASN A 82 -12.59 11.56 43.33
CA ASN A 82 -11.85 11.74 44.57
C ASN A 82 -12.14 10.66 45.63
N VAL A 83 -12.44 9.44 45.18
CA VAL A 83 -12.58 8.26 46.03
C VAL A 83 -11.25 7.51 46.05
N GLU A 84 -10.91 6.95 47.20
CA GLU A 84 -9.69 6.16 47.38
C GLU A 84 -9.66 4.96 46.42
N PRO A 85 -8.54 4.72 45.71
CA PRO A 85 -8.41 3.57 44.82
C PRO A 85 -8.49 2.24 45.59
N LEU A 86 -9.07 1.23 44.95
CA LEU A 86 -9.10 -0.12 45.51
C LEU A 86 -7.80 -0.86 45.15
N TYR A 87 -7.01 -1.18 46.16
CA TYR A 87 -5.77 -1.94 46.04
C TYR A 87 -6.04 -3.45 46.04
N GLY A 88 -5.15 -4.24 45.44
CA GLY A 88 -5.26 -5.71 45.37
C GLY A 88 -5.89 -6.27 44.08
N PHE A 89 -6.40 -5.41 43.20
CA PHE A 89 -7.09 -5.82 41.96
C PHE A 89 -6.30 -5.48 40.68
N ALA A 90 -5.01 -5.84 40.64
CA ALA A 90 -4.16 -5.55 39.49
C ALA A 90 -4.51 -6.40 38.25
N ALA A 91 -4.13 -5.90 37.07
CA ALA A 91 -4.25 -6.67 35.83
C ALA A 91 -3.31 -7.90 35.90
N GLY A 92 -3.90 -9.10 35.87
CA GLY A 92 -3.16 -10.36 35.95
C GLY A 92 -3.32 -11.13 37.26
N THR A 93 -4.04 -10.60 38.25
CA THR A 93 -4.44 -11.37 39.43
C THR A 93 -5.39 -12.51 39.03
N GLU A 94 -5.28 -13.67 39.69
CA GLU A 94 -6.24 -14.76 39.53
C GLU A 94 -7.67 -14.26 39.78
N PRO A 95 -8.67 -14.76 39.03
CA PRO A 95 -10.06 -14.41 39.28
C PRO A 95 -10.45 -14.79 40.72
N LEU A 96 -11.12 -13.87 41.42
CA LEU A 96 -11.55 -14.08 42.80
C LEU A 96 -12.49 -15.28 42.90
N HIS A 97 -12.16 -16.22 43.79
CA HIS A 97 -12.98 -17.39 44.07
C HIS A 97 -13.83 -17.15 45.31
N PHE A 98 -15.13 -16.96 45.10
CA PHE A 98 -16.12 -16.88 46.17
C PHE A 98 -16.49 -18.30 46.65
N ALA A 99 -16.34 -18.57 47.94
CA ALA A 99 -16.74 -19.81 48.59
C ALA A 99 -17.98 -19.61 49.48
N GLN A 100 -18.78 -20.65 49.66
CA GLN A 100 -19.94 -20.64 50.56
C GLN A 100 -19.60 -21.42 51.84
N PRO A 101 -19.94 -20.90 53.04
CA PRO A 101 -19.77 -21.63 54.28
C PRO A 101 -20.83 -22.73 54.42
N GLU A 102 -20.45 -23.84 55.07
CA GLU A 102 -21.37 -24.95 55.31
C GLU A 102 -22.49 -24.51 56.27
N GLY A 103 -23.75 -24.59 55.82
CA GLY A 103 -24.94 -24.27 56.63
C GLY A 103 -25.65 -22.96 56.32
N HIS A 104 -25.04 -22.03 55.57
CA HIS A 104 -25.67 -20.76 55.15
C HIS A 104 -25.59 -20.55 53.64
N LYS A 105 -26.73 -20.66 52.95
CA LYS A 105 -26.81 -20.57 51.47
C LYS A 105 -26.63 -19.14 50.90
N ASP A 106 -26.80 -18.13 51.76
CA ASP A 106 -26.88 -16.72 51.33
C ASP A 106 -25.62 -15.91 51.67
N VAL A 107 -24.61 -16.56 52.26
CA VAL A 107 -23.35 -15.91 52.66
C VAL A 107 -22.22 -16.40 51.75
N PHE A 108 -21.43 -15.47 51.24
CA PHE A 108 -20.25 -15.77 50.43
C PHE A 108 -19.03 -15.13 51.09
N PHE A 109 -17.91 -15.82 51.10
CA PHE A 109 -16.62 -15.29 51.56
C PHE A 109 -15.55 -15.48 50.47
N LEU A 110 -14.52 -14.64 50.53
CA LEU A 110 -13.35 -14.75 49.65
C LEU A 110 -12.42 -15.82 50.21
N LYS A 111 -12.13 -16.85 49.42
CA LYS A 111 -11.16 -17.87 49.82
C LYS A 111 -9.75 -17.37 49.55
N ASP A 112 -9.09 -16.87 50.59
CA ASP A 112 -7.69 -16.49 50.52
C ASP A 112 -6.80 -17.72 50.73
N LYS A 113 -5.92 -18.01 49.75
CA LYS A 113 -4.90 -19.04 49.89
C LYS A 113 -3.69 -18.41 50.57
N GLU A 114 -3.27 -18.99 51.69
CA GLU A 114 -2.00 -18.66 52.30
C GLU A 114 -0.88 -19.21 51.41
N LEU A 115 0.10 -18.36 51.08
CA LEU A 115 1.27 -18.69 50.27
C LEU A 115 2.53 -18.51 51.11
N GLU A 116 3.48 -19.43 50.98
CA GLU A 116 4.77 -19.30 51.64
C GLU A 116 5.68 -18.34 50.86
N PHE A 117 6.47 -17.52 51.58
CA PHE A 117 7.35 -16.53 50.93
C PHE A 117 8.39 -17.17 50.01
N ASP A 118 8.88 -18.36 50.36
CA ASP A 118 9.88 -19.10 49.57
C ASP A 118 9.34 -19.51 48.20
N GLU A 119 8.04 -19.82 48.11
CA GLU A 119 7.37 -20.13 46.84
C GLU A 119 7.30 -18.91 45.91
N ILE A 120 7.08 -17.72 46.48
CA ILE A 120 7.01 -16.47 45.72
C ILE A 120 8.40 -16.07 45.20
N ILE A 121 9.45 -16.26 46.01
CA ILE A 121 10.83 -15.89 45.64
C ILE A 121 11.38 -16.85 44.57
N THR A 122 11.03 -18.14 44.65
CA THR A 122 11.48 -19.15 43.69
C THR A 122 10.63 -19.20 42.41
N ALA A 123 9.52 -18.45 42.36
CA ALA A 123 8.66 -18.39 41.19
C ALA A 123 9.41 -17.83 39.96
N PRO A 124 9.31 -18.50 38.80
CA PRO A 124 9.97 -18.03 37.58
C PRO A 124 9.33 -16.74 37.07
N PHE A 125 10.16 -15.86 36.49
CA PHE A 125 9.66 -14.64 35.87
C PHE A 125 8.73 -14.93 34.67
N PRO A 126 7.70 -14.10 34.46
CA PRO A 126 6.85 -14.22 33.28
C PRO A 126 7.65 -13.90 32.00
N LYS A 127 7.23 -14.52 30.89
CA LYS A 127 7.84 -14.24 29.58
C LYS A 127 7.48 -12.84 29.12
N CYS A 128 8.48 -12.07 28.70
CA CYS A 128 8.25 -10.74 28.13
C CYS A 128 7.59 -10.85 26.75
N PRO A 129 6.51 -10.10 26.46
CA PRO A 129 5.95 -10.01 25.11
C PRO A 129 6.95 -9.34 24.14
N VAL A 130 6.76 -9.58 22.84
CA VAL A 130 7.54 -8.93 21.78
C VAL A 130 7.14 -7.46 21.65
N ASP A 131 8.08 -6.61 21.28
CA ASP A 131 7.84 -5.20 21.01
C ASP A 131 6.79 -4.98 19.90
N VAL A 132 6.06 -3.87 20.02
CA VAL A 132 4.96 -3.54 19.09
C VAL A 132 5.52 -3.14 17.72
N THR A 133 5.22 -3.95 16.70
CA THR A 133 5.57 -3.66 15.29
C THR A 133 4.33 -3.57 14.42
N VAL A 134 4.33 -2.68 13.43
CA VAL A 134 3.23 -2.54 12.46
C VAL A 134 3.60 -3.24 11.16
N VAL A 135 2.73 -4.15 10.69
CA VAL A 135 2.87 -4.85 9.41
C VAL A 135 1.76 -4.37 8.46
N PRO A 136 2.07 -3.55 7.45
CA PRO A 136 1.06 -3.08 6.50
C PRO A 136 0.72 -4.17 5.47
N HIS A 137 -0.56 -4.27 5.11
CA HIS A 137 -1.03 -5.10 4.01
C HIS A 137 -2.17 -4.39 3.24
N TRP A 138 -2.48 -4.86 2.04
CA TRP A 138 -3.59 -4.35 1.25
C TRP A 138 -4.91 -4.94 1.76
N LEU A 139 -5.77 -4.09 2.35
CA LEU A 139 -7.12 -4.47 2.75
C LEU A 139 -8.07 -4.53 1.55
N ALA A 140 -7.95 -3.58 0.62
CA ALA A 140 -8.78 -3.50 -0.57
C ALA A 140 -8.01 -2.86 -1.73
N VAL A 141 -8.27 -3.35 -2.94
CA VAL A 141 -7.79 -2.81 -4.22
C VAL A 141 -9.03 -2.59 -5.08
N GLU A 142 -9.29 -1.36 -5.50
CA GLU A 142 -10.51 -1.00 -6.28
C GLU A 142 -11.83 -1.41 -5.58
N GLY A 143 -11.86 -1.33 -4.24
CA GLY A 143 -13.03 -1.75 -3.45
C GLY A 143 -13.21 -3.26 -3.30
N VAL A 144 -12.35 -4.07 -3.92
CA VAL A 144 -12.33 -5.54 -3.78
C VAL A 144 -11.25 -5.94 -2.79
N GLN A 145 -11.62 -6.78 -1.81
CA GLN A 145 -10.67 -7.32 -0.84
C GLN A 145 -9.85 -8.45 -1.47
N PRO A 146 -8.51 -8.32 -1.58
CA PRO A 146 -7.68 -9.37 -2.14
C PRO A 146 -7.61 -10.57 -1.18
N ALA A 147 -7.56 -11.77 -1.74
CA ALA A 147 -7.48 -13.02 -0.98
C ALA A 147 -6.04 -13.30 -0.51
N ILE A 148 -5.56 -12.51 0.46
CA ILE A 148 -4.25 -12.64 1.11
C ILE A 148 -4.49 -13.23 2.52
N PRO A 149 -3.60 -14.08 3.08
CA PRO A 149 -3.74 -14.65 4.43
C PRO A 149 -4.11 -13.67 5.55
N GLU A 150 -3.70 -12.40 5.46
CA GLU A 150 -4.02 -11.37 6.45
C GLU A 150 -5.48 -10.87 6.34
N ASN A 151 -6.11 -11.03 5.17
CA ASN A 151 -7.50 -10.66 4.97
C ASN A 151 -8.45 -11.80 5.35
N PRO A 152 -9.63 -11.50 5.92
CA PRO A 152 -10.65 -12.51 6.16
C PRO A 152 -11.02 -13.23 4.85
N PRO A 153 -11.23 -14.55 4.88
CA PRO A 153 -11.74 -15.25 3.72
C PRO A 153 -13.11 -14.69 3.33
N PRO A 154 -13.46 -14.65 2.04
CA PRO A 154 -14.78 -14.22 1.61
C PRO A 154 -15.82 -15.03 2.38
N PRO A 155 -16.90 -14.37 2.87
CA PRO A 155 -17.92 -15.05 3.65
C PRO A 155 -18.43 -16.24 2.84
N VAL A 156 -18.08 -17.45 3.29
CA VAL A 156 -18.73 -18.66 2.83
C VAL A 156 -20.19 -18.46 3.20
N GLU A 157 -21.07 -18.38 2.20
CA GLU A 157 -22.51 -18.39 2.40
C GLU A 157 -22.87 -19.70 3.12
N LYS A 158 -22.75 -19.70 4.45
CA LYS A 158 -23.41 -20.68 5.29
C LYS A 158 -24.89 -20.46 4.99
N PRO A 159 -25.66 -21.48 4.60
CA PRO A 159 -27.10 -21.34 4.42
C PRO A 159 -27.69 -21.00 5.79
N SER A 160 -27.77 -19.69 6.06
CA SER A 160 -28.43 -19.15 7.22
C SER A 160 -29.91 -19.42 7.01
N LEU A 161 -30.46 -20.20 7.93
CA LEU A 161 -31.90 -20.42 8.08
C LEU A 161 -32.61 -19.07 7.99
N LYS A 162 -33.14 -18.77 6.79
CA LYS A 162 -33.98 -17.61 6.54
C LYS A 162 -35.23 -17.78 7.40
N ARG A 163 -35.33 -17.02 8.50
CA ARG A 163 -36.61 -16.68 9.10
C ARG A 163 -37.40 -15.92 8.04
N THR A 164 -38.46 -16.56 7.54
CA THR A 164 -39.41 -16.02 6.58
C THR A 164 -40.00 -14.73 7.14
N ARG A 165 -39.67 -13.59 6.53
CA ARG A 165 -40.54 -12.42 6.52
C ARG A 165 -41.04 -12.29 5.09
N GLU A 166 -42.26 -12.76 4.90
CA GLU A 166 -43.03 -12.60 3.67
C GLU A 166 -43.42 -11.12 3.54
N GLU A 167 -42.93 -10.46 2.51
CA GLU A 167 -43.62 -9.33 1.90
C GLU A 167 -43.68 -9.59 0.39
N ALA A 168 -44.90 -9.50 -0.11
CA ALA A 168 -45.36 -9.97 -1.40
C ALA A 168 -44.96 -9.07 -2.56
N GLY A 169 -44.88 -9.65 -3.76
CA GLY A 169 -45.15 -8.93 -5.00
C GLY A 169 -44.34 -9.38 -6.20
N GLY A 170 -44.99 -10.11 -7.12
CA GLY A 170 -44.61 -10.11 -8.54
C GLY A 170 -44.11 -11.44 -9.10
N ALA A 171 -45.02 -12.38 -9.32
CA ALA A 171 -44.80 -13.49 -10.23
C ALA A 171 -44.97 -13.02 -11.69
N ARG A 172 -44.07 -13.43 -12.60
CA ARG A 172 -44.41 -14.34 -13.71
C ARG A 172 -43.17 -14.89 -14.44
N PRO A 173 -43.28 -16.08 -15.08
CA PRO A 173 -42.15 -16.97 -15.35
C PRO A 173 -41.87 -17.18 -16.85
N ALA A 174 -40.64 -17.64 -17.16
CA ALA A 174 -40.28 -18.50 -18.30
C ALA A 174 -38.75 -18.66 -18.32
N ALA A 175 -38.09 -19.68 -18.83
CA ALA A 175 -38.34 -21.09 -19.09
C ALA A 175 -36.99 -21.62 -19.62
N ASN A 176 -36.68 -22.87 -19.27
CA ASN A 176 -35.77 -23.78 -19.97
C ASN A 176 -34.24 -23.53 -19.96
N GLY A 177 -33.55 -24.43 -19.26
CA GLY A 177 -32.76 -25.45 -19.97
C GLY A 177 -31.26 -25.34 -19.85
N ALA A 178 -30.69 -25.85 -18.75
CA ALA A 178 -29.25 -26.12 -18.65
C ALA A 178 -29.02 -27.53 -18.09
N THR A 179 -28.23 -28.31 -18.83
CA THR A 179 -27.28 -29.34 -18.37
C THR A 179 -26.40 -29.73 -19.59
N PRO A 180 -25.22 -30.34 -19.40
CA PRO A 180 -24.33 -30.33 -18.23
C PRO A 180 -22.82 -30.25 -18.61
N ASN A 181 -22.01 -30.41 -17.56
CA ASN A 181 -20.70 -31.06 -17.50
C ASN A 181 -19.46 -30.18 -17.35
N GLY A 182 -18.78 -30.44 -16.22
CA GLY A 182 -17.51 -29.88 -15.86
C GLY A 182 -16.33 -30.71 -16.36
N SER A 183 -15.14 -30.22 -16.01
CA SER A 183 -13.94 -31.04 -15.86
C SER A 183 -12.92 -30.30 -15.00
N ALA A 184 -12.32 -31.05 -14.08
CA ALA A 184 -11.26 -30.63 -13.19
C ALA A 184 -9.89 -30.80 -13.86
N GLY A 185 -8.93 -29.93 -13.54
CA GLY A 185 -7.53 -30.05 -13.95
C GLY A 185 -6.59 -29.26 -13.03
N LYS A 186 -5.63 -29.96 -12.42
CA LYS A 186 -4.61 -29.49 -11.46
C LYS A 186 -3.40 -28.82 -12.13
N GLY A 187 -2.75 -27.90 -11.41
CA GLY A 187 -1.31 -27.58 -11.55
C GLY A 187 -0.88 -26.40 -10.66
N PRO A 188 0.09 -26.52 -9.72
CA PRO A 188 0.52 -25.43 -8.86
C PRO A 188 1.73 -24.70 -9.44
N GLY A 189 1.63 -23.38 -9.61
CA GLY A 189 2.74 -22.51 -10.00
C GLY A 189 2.65 -21.19 -9.25
N LEU A 190 3.73 -20.84 -8.54
CA LEU A 190 3.91 -19.56 -7.85
C LEU A 190 3.75 -18.39 -8.85
N ALA A 191 2.56 -17.82 -8.88
CA ALA A 191 2.30 -16.47 -9.36
C ALA A 191 1.44 -15.82 -8.28
N GLY A 192 1.78 -14.58 -7.90
CA GLY A 192 1.04 -13.83 -6.89
C GLY A 192 -0.45 -13.94 -7.14
N THR A 193 -1.21 -14.17 -6.07
CA THR A 193 -2.67 -14.30 -6.06
C THR A 193 -3.31 -13.00 -6.53
N ALA A 194 -3.24 -12.74 -7.83
CA ALA A 194 -4.08 -11.82 -8.54
C ALA A 194 -5.46 -12.50 -8.56
N THR A 195 -6.30 -12.19 -7.58
CA THR A 195 -7.73 -12.26 -7.79
C THR A 195 -8.01 -11.49 -9.07
N GLU A 196 -8.39 -12.22 -10.12
CA GLU A 196 -8.81 -11.66 -11.39
C GLU A 196 -9.90 -10.63 -11.10
N VAL A 197 -9.54 -9.35 -11.23
CA VAL A 197 -10.52 -8.29 -11.39
C VAL A 197 -11.15 -8.56 -12.75
N MET A 198 -12.16 -9.43 -12.80
CA MET A 198 -12.93 -9.69 -14.03
C MET A 198 -13.54 -8.36 -14.46
N PRO A 199 -13.08 -7.75 -15.56
CA PRO A 199 -13.64 -6.49 -16.01
C PRO A 199 -14.74 -6.80 -17.01
N VAL A 200 -15.82 -7.47 -16.60
CA VAL A 200 -17.00 -7.61 -17.46
C VAL A 200 -18.27 -7.67 -16.61
N ALA A 201 -18.68 -6.52 -16.09
CA ALA A 201 -20.09 -6.25 -15.86
C ALA A 201 -20.37 -4.86 -16.45
N SER A 202 -20.96 -4.86 -17.64
CA SER A 202 -21.25 -3.72 -18.53
C SER A 202 -22.17 -2.62 -17.94
N HIS A 203 -22.42 -2.65 -16.63
CA HIS A 203 -23.30 -1.70 -15.93
C HIS A 203 -22.61 -0.91 -14.80
N LEU A 204 -21.27 -0.93 -14.72
CA LEU A 204 -20.52 -0.09 -13.78
C LEU A 204 -20.28 1.34 -14.28
N LEU A 205 -20.47 1.61 -15.56
CA LEU A 205 -20.15 2.89 -16.17
C LEU A 205 -21.42 3.68 -16.51
N SER A 206 -21.49 4.94 -16.06
CA SER A 206 -22.60 5.82 -16.42
C SER A 206 -22.61 6.11 -17.93
N LYS A 207 -23.80 6.41 -18.48
CA LYS A 207 -23.95 6.77 -19.90
C LYS A 207 -23.09 8.00 -20.26
N GLU A 208 -22.93 8.94 -19.34
CA GLU A 208 -22.08 10.13 -19.52
C GLU A 208 -20.60 9.77 -19.62
N LEU A 209 -20.12 8.86 -18.77
CA LEU A 209 -18.72 8.41 -18.81
C LEU A 209 -18.43 7.56 -20.06
N GLN A 210 -19.41 6.78 -20.54
CA GLN A 210 -19.31 6.08 -21.83
C GLN A 210 -19.19 7.08 -22.98
N LEU A 211 -20.08 8.07 -23.05
CA LEU A 211 -20.02 9.12 -24.08
C LEU A 211 -18.72 9.92 -24.01
N TYR A 212 -18.20 10.19 -22.81
CA TYR A 212 -16.91 10.83 -22.62
C TYR A 212 -15.76 9.97 -23.15
N PHE A 213 -15.75 8.68 -22.82
CA PHE A 213 -14.75 7.73 -23.31
C PHE A 213 -14.78 7.63 -24.84
N GLU A 214 -15.95 7.44 -25.43
CA GLU A 214 -16.16 7.41 -26.88
C GLU A 214 -15.63 8.70 -27.51
N ARG A 215 -16.04 9.85 -26.99
CA ARG A 215 -15.63 11.15 -27.53
C ARG A 215 -14.11 11.35 -27.48
N ILE A 216 -13.45 10.95 -26.39
CA ILE A 216 -11.98 11.04 -26.29
C ILE A 216 -11.30 10.10 -27.28
N THR A 217 -11.77 8.85 -27.39
CA THR A 217 -11.17 7.88 -28.32
C THR A 217 -11.32 8.32 -29.79
N GLU A 218 -12.43 8.98 -30.14
CA GLU A 218 -12.64 9.61 -31.44
C GLU A 218 -11.68 10.78 -31.67
N LEU A 219 -11.55 11.69 -30.71
CA LEU A 219 -10.68 12.87 -30.84
C LEU A 219 -9.19 12.49 -30.90
N VAL A 220 -8.78 11.42 -30.23
CA VAL A 220 -7.42 10.85 -30.33
C VAL A 220 -7.13 10.33 -31.74
N LYS A 221 -8.13 9.74 -32.41
CA LYS A 221 -8.04 9.23 -33.79
C LYS A 221 -8.28 10.31 -34.85
N GLY A 222 -8.97 11.40 -34.49
CA GLY A 222 -9.34 12.49 -35.38
C GLY A 222 -8.14 13.32 -35.86
N PRO A 223 -8.26 14.04 -36.99
CA PRO A 223 -7.16 14.82 -37.57
C PRO A 223 -6.88 16.12 -36.82
N ASP A 224 -7.84 16.65 -36.07
CA ASP A 224 -7.77 17.98 -35.46
C ASP A 224 -6.83 18.03 -34.24
N GLU A 225 -5.66 18.64 -34.39
CA GLU A 225 -4.64 18.74 -33.33
C GLU A 225 -5.14 19.56 -32.13
N ARG A 226 -5.89 20.64 -32.36
CA ARG A 226 -6.39 21.52 -31.27
C ARG A 226 -7.37 20.79 -30.34
N LEU A 227 -8.32 20.05 -30.91
CA LEU A 227 -9.31 19.29 -30.14
C LEU A 227 -8.66 18.13 -29.40
N ARG A 228 -7.65 17.52 -30.02
CA ARG A 228 -6.84 16.47 -29.41
C ARG A 228 -6.05 16.98 -28.21
N ASP A 229 -5.39 18.12 -28.32
CA ASP A 229 -4.64 18.72 -27.20
C ASP A 229 -5.57 19.12 -26.05
N ALA A 230 -6.77 19.64 -26.35
CA ALA A 230 -7.79 19.90 -25.34
C ALA A 230 -8.24 18.61 -24.62
N ALA A 231 -8.45 17.51 -25.37
CA ALA A 231 -8.80 16.23 -24.77
C ALA A 231 -7.67 15.66 -23.89
N LEU A 232 -6.40 15.80 -24.31
CA LEU A 232 -5.24 15.37 -23.53
C LEU A 232 -5.07 16.18 -22.24
N LEU A 233 -5.34 17.49 -22.28
CA LEU A 233 -5.33 18.35 -21.09
C LEU A 233 -6.46 18.01 -20.12
N SER A 234 -7.65 17.66 -20.65
CA SER A 234 -8.77 17.15 -19.85
C SER A 234 -8.33 15.90 -19.07
N LEU A 235 -7.79 14.89 -19.75
CA LEU A 235 -7.29 13.66 -19.12
C LEU A 235 -6.23 13.90 -18.03
N ALA A 236 -5.39 14.91 -18.20
CA ALA A 236 -4.34 15.25 -17.26
C ALA A 236 -4.84 15.96 -15.99
N SER A 237 -6.00 16.62 -16.06
CA SER A 237 -6.53 17.48 -14.99
C SER A 237 -7.75 16.88 -14.29
N ASP A 238 -8.55 16.09 -15.00
CA ASP A 238 -9.83 15.58 -14.52
C ASP A 238 -9.64 14.56 -13.39
N PRO A 239 -10.29 14.72 -12.22
CA PRO A 239 -10.13 13.81 -11.07
C PRO A 239 -11.08 12.60 -11.09
N GLY A 240 -12.12 12.62 -11.93
CA GLY A 240 -13.20 11.63 -11.94
C GLY A 240 -13.00 10.42 -12.85
N LEU A 241 -11.82 10.25 -13.45
CA LEU A 241 -11.61 9.26 -14.53
C LEU A 241 -11.14 7.88 -14.03
N HIS A 242 -11.16 7.68 -12.71
CA HIS A 242 -10.66 6.45 -12.09
C HIS A 242 -11.36 5.18 -12.62
N GLN A 243 -12.68 5.20 -12.77
CA GLN A 243 -13.46 4.09 -13.34
C GLN A 243 -13.16 3.83 -14.82
N LEU A 244 -12.68 4.84 -15.56
CA LEU A 244 -12.35 4.74 -16.98
C LEU A 244 -10.93 4.23 -17.22
N LEU A 245 -10.08 4.21 -16.19
CA LEU A 245 -8.68 3.88 -16.31
C LEU A 245 -8.41 2.45 -16.85
N PRO A 246 -9.14 1.38 -16.45
CA PRO A 246 -9.00 0.07 -17.08
C PRO A 246 -9.30 0.09 -18.58
N TYR A 247 -10.30 0.88 -19.00
CA TYR A 247 -10.69 0.99 -20.41
C TYR A 247 -9.68 1.79 -21.22
N PHE A 248 -9.12 2.86 -20.67
CA PHE A 248 -8.06 3.61 -21.33
C PHE A 248 -6.75 2.81 -21.44
N THR A 249 -6.38 2.06 -20.41
CA THR A 249 -5.15 1.25 -20.43
C THR A 249 -5.24 0.08 -21.42
N THR A 250 -6.39 -0.61 -21.47
CA THR A 250 -6.69 -1.63 -22.48
C THR A 250 -6.72 -1.03 -23.88
N PHE A 251 -7.42 0.10 -24.07
CA PHE A 251 -7.46 0.83 -25.34
C PHE A 251 -6.06 1.20 -25.85
N ILE A 252 -5.20 1.80 -25.00
CA ILE A 252 -3.82 2.14 -25.36
C ILE A 252 -3.04 0.87 -25.75
N SER A 253 -3.16 -0.22 -24.99
CA SER A 253 -2.45 -1.47 -25.30
C SER A 253 -2.90 -2.11 -26.63
N ASN A 254 -4.20 -2.09 -26.91
CA ASN A 254 -4.77 -2.65 -28.14
C ASN A 254 -4.42 -1.79 -29.35
N GLU A 255 -4.51 -0.47 -29.24
CA GLU A 255 -4.18 0.45 -30.34
C GLU A 255 -2.68 0.45 -30.66
N VAL A 256 -1.81 0.40 -29.65
CA VAL A 256 -0.37 0.29 -29.87
C VAL A 256 0.00 -0.99 -30.61
N THR A 257 -0.65 -2.12 -30.28
CA THR A 257 -0.37 -3.42 -30.92
C THR A 257 -1.00 -3.55 -32.30
N ALA A 258 -2.21 -3.02 -32.51
CA ALA A 258 -2.90 -3.07 -33.80
C ALA A 258 -2.30 -2.08 -34.83
N ASN A 259 -1.91 -0.89 -34.38
CA ASN A 259 -1.51 0.23 -35.24
C ASN A 259 -0.02 0.58 -35.14
N LEU A 260 0.86 -0.43 -35.08
CA LEU A 260 2.32 -0.24 -35.02
C LEU A 260 2.93 0.57 -36.17
N LYS A 261 2.21 0.70 -37.29
CA LYS A 261 2.68 1.39 -38.51
C LYS A 261 2.19 2.83 -38.63
N ALA A 262 1.33 3.30 -37.72
CA ALA A 262 0.77 4.65 -37.76
C ALA A 262 1.47 5.56 -36.73
N LEU A 263 2.60 6.15 -37.14
CA LEU A 263 3.39 7.04 -36.28
C LEU A 263 2.62 8.20 -35.63
N PRO A 264 1.74 8.95 -36.33
CA PRO A 264 1.03 10.05 -35.70
C PRO A 264 0.13 9.56 -34.56
N LEU A 265 -0.58 8.43 -34.75
CA LEU A 265 -1.43 7.85 -33.71
C LEU A 265 -0.60 7.39 -32.50
N LEU A 266 0.52 6.70 -32.72
CA LEU A 266 1.40 6.26 -31.63
C LEU A 266 1.96 7.44 -30.82
N SER A 267 2.30 8.55 -31.49
CA SER A 267 2.76 9.76 -30.81
C SER A 267 1.70 10.34 -29.87
N VAL A 268 0.44 10.32 -30.30
CA VAL A 268 -0.69 10.80 -29.50
C VAL A 268 -0.99 9.84 -28.35
N LEU A 269 -0.95 8.53 -28.58
CA LEU A 269 -1.14 7.53 -27.53
C LEU A 269 -0.07 7.64 -26.43
N MET A 270 1.19 7.91 -26.80
CA MET A 270 2.24 8.14 -25.81
C MET A 270 2.03 9.47 -25.06
N ARG A 271 1.51 10.52 -25.71
CA ARG A 271 1.12 11.78 -25.05
C ARG A 271 -0.05 11.58 -24.08
N MET A 272 -1.05 10.81 -24.49
CA MET A 272 -2.20 10.40 -23.67
C MET A 272 -1.74 9.64 -22.43
N LEU A 273 -0.87 8.64 -22.61
CA LEU A 273 -0.28 7.89 -21.52
C LEU A 273 0.50 8.79 -20.54
N ARG A 274 1.27 9.74 -21.06
CA ARG A 274 1.98 10.72 -20.22
C ARG A 274 1.01 11.65 -19.50
N GLY A 275 -0.06 12.11 -20.13
CA GLY A 275 -1.10 12.93 -19.51
C GLY A 275 -1.77 12.20 -18.35
N LEU A 276 -2.13 10.93 -18.54
CA LEU A 276 -2.63 10.07 -17.47
C LEU A 276 -1.60 9.95 -16.34
N LEU A 277 -0.34 9.66 -16.67
CA LEU A 277 0.76 9.50 -15.70
C LEU A 277 1.13 10.78 -14.95
N LEU A 278 0.79 11.96 -15.44
CA LEU A 278 1.04 13.23 -14.75
C LEU A 278 -0.09 13.61 -13.80
N ASN A 279 -1.28 13.02 -13.97
CA ASN A 279 -2.42 13.32 -13.13
C ASN A 279 -2.14 12.87 -11.67
N PRO A 280 -2.22 13.77 -10.68
CA PRO A 280 -2.00 13.45 -9.28
C PRO A 280 -3.18 12.69 -8.66
N HIS A 281 -4.38 12.81 -9.23
CA HIS A 281 -5.62 12.24 -8.68
C HIS A 281 -5.85 10.78 -9.10
N HIS A 282 -5.03 10.23 -10.01
CA HIS A 282 -5.19 8.87 -10.52
C HIS A 282 -4.13 7.91 -9.97
N ASN A 283 -4.59 6.79 -9.41
CA ASN A 283 -3.72 5.70 -8.94
C ASN A 283 -3.42 4.71 -10.08
N ILE A 284 -2.57 5.12 -11.03
CA ILE A 284 -2.18 4.30 -12.20
C ILE A 284 -1.29 3.10 -11.80
N GLU A 285 -0.81 3.11 -10.57
CA GLU A 285 0.05 2.10 -9.96
C GLU A 285 -0.40 0.65 -10.24
N LEU A 286 -1.70 0.38 -10.14
CA LEU A 286 -2.29 -0.95 -10.36
C LEU A 286 -2.16 -1.44 -11.81
N TYR A 287 -2.14 -0.52 -12.78
CA TYR A 287 -2.14 -0.82 -14.22
C TYR A 287 -0.76 -0.67 -14.88
N LEU A 288 0.28 -0.34 -14.11
CA LEU A 288 1.63 -0.18 -14.65
C LEU A 288 2.11 -1.44 -15.39
N HIS A 289 1.81 -2.62 -14.86
CA HIS A 289 2.21 -3.88 -15.47
C HIS A 289 1.65 -4.07 -16.90
N GLN A 290 0.48 -3.51 -17.20
CA GLN A 290 -0.17 -3.56 -18.52
C GLN A 290 0.33 -2.44 -19.46
N LEU A 291 0.66 -1.27 -18.92
CA LEU A 291 1.13 -0.12 -19.70
C LEU A 291 2.59 -0.23 -20.13
N MET A 292 3.43 -0.83 -19.28
CA MET A 292 4.88 -0.92 -19.51
C MET A 292 5.25 -1.68 -20.79
N PRO A 293 4.63 -2.83 -21.14
CA PRO A 293 4.85 -3.48 -22.43
C PRO A 293 4.55 -2.58 -23.62
N SER A 294 3.51 -1.76 -23.57
CA SER A 294 3.13 -0.83 -24.64
C SER A 294 4.20 0.24 -24.84
N ILE A 295 4.71 0.84 -23.74
CA ILE A 295 5.82 1.82 -23.79
C ILE A 295 7.09 1.18 -24.37
N ILE A 296 7.46 0.00 -23.87
CA ILE A 296 8.66 -0.72 -24.31
C ILE A 296 8.53 -1.10 -25.79
N THR A 297 7.35 -1.49 -26.25
CA THR A 297 7.09 -1.83 -27.65
C THR A 297 7.27 -0.60 -28.56
N CYS A 298 6.73 0.56 -28.21
CA CYS A 298 6.94 1.80 -28.96
C CYS A 298 8.42 2.24 -29.02
N MET A 299 9.22 1.85 -28.03
CA MET A 299 10.64 2.15 -28.00
C MET A 299 11.50 1.12 -28.79
N VAL A 300 11.19 -0.18 -28.68
CA VAL A 300 12.05 -1.30 -29.13
C VAL A 300 11.44 -2.06 -30.34
N ALA A 301 10.34 -1.59 -30.94
CA ALA A 301 9.77 -2.26 -32.10
C ALA A 301 10.71 -2.24 -33.32
N LYS A 302 10.76 -3.37 -34.03
CA LYS A 302 11.64 -3.58 -35.20
C LYS A 302 11.28 -2.69 -36.39
N ARG A 303 9.99 -2.39 -36.60
CA ARG A 303 9.48 -1.54 -37.69
C ARG A 303 8.28 -0.74 -37.18
N LEU A 304 8.42 0.59 -37.09
CA LEU A 304 7.34 1.49 -36.64
C LEU A 304 6.71 2.33 -37.77
N SER A 305 7.36 2.43 -38.92
CA SER A 305 6.91 3.26 -40.04
C SER A 305 6.47 2.42 -41.23
N LYS A 306 5.56 2.96 -42.04
CA LYS A 306 5.22 2.39 -43.36
C LYS A 306 6.30 2.76 -44.39
N GLU A 307 6.92 3.93 -44.21
CA GLU A 307 7.97 4.47 -45.07
C GLU A 307 9.28 4.66 -44.29
N ALA A 308 10.43 4.45 -44.94
CA ALA A 308 11.74 4.55 -44.29
C ALA A 308 12.17 6.00 -43.95
N THR A 309 11.39 7.00 -44.40
CA THR A 309 11.68 8.45 -44.28
C THR A 309 10.94 9.12 -43.13
N GLU A 310 10.01 8.45 -42.46
CA GLU A 310 9.25 9.06 -41.38
C GLU A 310 10.08 9.17 -40.08
N ASP A 311 9.85 10.25 -39.32
CA ASP A 311 10.56 10.58 -38.07
C ASP A 311 10.17 9.68 -36.87
N HIS A 312 10.42 8.37 -36.98
CA HIS A 312 10.18 7.41 -35.90
C HIS A 312 11.11 7.62 -34.68
N TRP A 313 12.18 8.40 -34.84
CA TRP A 313 13.17 8.69 -33.79
C TRP A 313 12.56 9.49 -32.63
N ARG A 314 11.78 10.53 -32.95
CA ARG A 314 11.13 11.39 -31.96
C ARG A 314 10.18 10.61 -31.06
N LEU A 315 9.45 9.63 -31.62
CA LEU A 315 8.59 8.74 -30.86
C LEU A 315 9.39 7.91 -29.85
N ARG A 316 10.54 7.35 -30.26
CA ARG A 316 11.39 6.57 -29.36
C ARG A 316 11.98 7.40 -28.24
N ASP A 317 12.43 8.62 -28.52
CA ASP A 317 12.93 9.56 -27.51
C ASP A 317 11.83 9.92 -26.51
N TYR A 318 10.62 10.19 -27.02
CA TYR A 318 9.47 10.50 -26.18
C TYR A 318 9.06 9.31 -25.30
N SER A 319 8.98 8.10 -25.86
CA SER A 319 8.72 6.87 -25.10
C SER A 319 9.80 6.60 -24.04
N ALA A 320 11.08 6.83 -24.35
CA ALA A 320 12.18 6.71 -23.39
C ALA A 320 12.06 7.73 -22.24
N SER A 321 11.59 8.96 -22.53
CA SER A 321 11.33 9.98 -21.50
C SER A 321 10.13 9.61 -20.62
N THR A 322 9.05 9.07 -21.20
CA THR A 322 7.88 8.61 -20.46
C THR A 322 8.22 7.41 -19.58
N LEU A 323 9.04 6.48 -20.08
CA LEU A 323 9.54 5.34 -19.30
C LEU A 323 10.38 5.79 -18.09
N ALA A 324 11.24 6.80 -18.29
CA ALA A 324 12.02 7.39 -17.20
C ALA A 324 11.11 8.06 -16.16
N LEU A 325 10.06 8.76 -16.59
CA LEU A 325 9.06 9.33 -15.67
C LEU A 325 8.38 8.25 -14.82
N VAL A 326 8.00 7.12 -15.42
CA VAL A 326 7.41 5.97 -14.69
C VAL A 326 8.41 5.41 -13.67
N CYS A 327 9.66 5.19 -14.08
CA CYS A 327 10.68 4.64 -13.18
C CYS A 327 11.06 5.62 -12.06
N GLY A 328 11.06 6.93 -12.33
CA GLY A 328 11.30 7.96 -11.32
C GLY A 328 10.17 8.09 -10.30
N ARG A 329 8.90 8.00 -10.74
CA ARG A 329 7.73 8.14 -9.85
C ARG A 329 7.46 6.88 -9.03
N PHE A 330 7.59 5.69 -9.63
CA PHE A 330 7.18 4.42 -9.01
C PHE A 330 8.34 3.52 -8.60
N GLY A 331 9.60 3.86 -8.92
CA GLY A 331 10.76 3.04 -8.62
C GLY A 331 11.01 2.82 -7.12
N ALA A 332 10.64 3.79 -6.28
CA ALA A 332 10.77 3.66 -4.83
C ALA A 332 9.73 2.70 -4.21
N ALA A 333 8.50 2.70 -4.74
CA ALA A 333 7.43 1.83 -4.28
C ALA A 333 7.60 0.39 -4.78
N TYR A 334 8.15 0.20 -5.99
CA TYR A 334 8.30 -1.11 -6.63
C TYR A 334 9.75 -1.37 -7.06
N PRO A 335 10.56 -2.02 -6.21
CA PRO A 335 11.95 -2.33 -6.55
C PRO A 335 12.09 -3.28 -7.76
N ASN A 336 11.02 -4.01 -8.12
CA ASN A 336 11.02 -4.95 -9.24
C ASN A 336 10.87 -4.29 -10.63
N ILE A 337 10.39 -3.05 -10.73
CA ILE A 337 10.14 -2.40 -12.03
C ILE A 337 11.46 -2.12 -12.76
N GLN A 338 12.41 -1.46 -12.09
CA GLN A 338 13.67 -1.04 -12.71
C GLN A 338 14.53 -2.23 -13.19
N PRO A 339 14.72 -3.33 -12.42
CA PRO A 339 15.42 -4.53 -12.90
C PRO A 339 14.75 -5.21 -14.10
N ARG A 340 13.41 -5.25 -14.14
CA ARG A 340 12.67 -5.87 -15.25
C ARG A 340 12.82 -5.06 -16.56
N VAL A 341 12.75 -3.74 -16.46
CA VAL A 341 12.93 -2.82 -17.59
C VAL A 341 14.36 -2.88 -18.12
N THR A 342 15.36 -2.72 -17.24
CA THR A 342 16.78 -2.75 -17.62
C THR A 342 17.16 -4.08 -18.26
N ARG A 343 16.72 -5.23 -17.71
CA ARG A 343 16.94 -6.55 -18.33
C ARG A 343 16.36 -6.64 -19.75
N THR A 344 15.16 -6.10 -19.96
CA THR A 344 14.51 -6.11 -21.27
C THR A 344 15.27 -5.24 -22.28
N LEU A 345 15.75 -4.08 -21.87
CA LEU A 345 16.52 -3.16 -22.72
C LEU A 345 17.92 -3.68 -23.04
N VAL A 346 18.63 -4.23 -22.05
CA VAL A 346 19.95 -4.85 -22.26
C VAL A 346 19.85 -6.02 -23.24
N ARG A 347 18.81 -6.87 -23.11
CA ARG A 347 18.57 -7.95 -24.06
C ARG A 347 18.31 -7.43 -25.48
N ALA A 348 17.67 -6.28 -25.63
CA ALA A 348 17.47 -5.67 -26.95
C ALA A 348 18.75 -5.00 -27.49
N PHE A 349 19.60 -4.48 -26.61
CA PHE A 349 20.86 -3.82 -26.97
C PHE A 349 21.95 -4.83 -27.40
N LEU A 350 22.07 -5.96 -26.71
CA LEU A 350 23.11 -6.97 -26.95
C LEU A 350 22.79 -7.96 -28.09
N ASP A 351 21.60 -7.91 -28.68
CA ASP A 351 21.16 -8.84 -29.72
C ASP A 351 21.51 -8.33 -31.13
N PRO A 352 22.55 -8.86 -31.80
CA PRO A 352 23.03 -8.36 -33.09
C PRO A 352 22.07 -8.65 -34.25
N ALA A 353 21.04 -9.48 -34.06
CA ALA A 353 20.05 -9.79 -35.08
C ALA A 353 18.96 -8.69 -35.20
N ARG A 354 18.98 -7.68 -34.34
CA ARG A 354 17.97 -6.60 -34.34
C ARG A 354 18.40 -5.43 -35.23
N PRO A 355 17.44 -4.67 -35.80
CA PRO A 355 17.79 -3.50 -36.60
C PRO A 355 18.32 -2.37 -35.73
N LEU A 356 19.22 -1.53 -36.27
CA LEU A 356 19.88 -0.39 -35.59
C LEU A 356 18.88 0.55 -34.89
N ALA A 357 17.71 0.72 -35.51
CA ALA A 357 16.58 1.46 -34.97
C ALA A 357 16.13 0.97 -33.57
N THR A 358 16.24 -0.33 -33.31
CA THR A 358 15.93 -0.99 -32.02
C THR A 358 17.00 -0.74 -30.98
N HIS A 359 18.27 -0.81 -31.41
CA HIS A 359 19.41 -0.51 -30.55
C HIS A 359 19.38 0.95 -30.10
N TYR A 360 19.04 1.88 -31.00
CA TYR A 360 18.83 3.29 -30.64
C TYR A 360 17.82 3.45 -29.51
N GLY A 361 16.64 2.83 -29.64
CA GLY A 361 15.59 2.90 -28.61
C GLY A 361 16.06 2.31 -27.27
N ALA A 362 16.77 1.18 -27.30
CA ALA A 362 17.33 0.58 -26.10
C ALA A 362 18.39 1.47 -25.42
N ILE A 363 19.28 2.09 -26.19
CA ILE A 363 20.32 3.00 -25.68
C ILE A 363 19.68 4.25 -25.06
N MET A 364 18.74 4.88 -25.76
CA MET A 364 18.04 6.06 -25.25
C MET A 364 17.22 5.75 -23.99
N GLY A 365 16.57 4.59 -23.93
CA GLY A 365 15.88 4.12 -22.74
C GLY A 365 16.81 3.87 -21.56
N LEU A 366 17.99 3.28 -21.80
CA LEU A 366 18.98 3.06 -20.74
C LEU A 366 19.61 4.38 -20.26
N ALA A 367 19.84 5.32 -21.17
CA ALA A 367 20.35 6.64 -20.85
C ALA A 367 19.35 7.46 -20.00
N SER A 368 18.05 7.38 -20.32
CA SER A 368 17.01 8.13 -19.61
C SER A 368 16.72 7.60 -18.19
N LEU A 369 17.05 6.35 -17.89
CA LEU A 369 16.89 5.76 -16.55
C LEU A 369 17.91 6.27 -15.52
N GLY A 370 18.97 6.94 -15.97
CA GLY A 370 19.91 7.67 -15.11
C GLY A 370 21.38 7.25 -15.26
N PRO A 371 22.31 8.07 -14.75
CA PRO A 371 23.75 7.93 -15.00
C PRO A 371 24.37 6.68 -14.37
N ARG A 372 23.83 6.20 -13.25
CA ARG A 372 24.29 4.94 -12.63
C ARG A 372 23.99 3.73 -13.50
N VAL A 373 22.84 3.73 -14.18
CA VAL A 373 22.40 2.62 -15.04
C VAL A 373 23.25 2.59 -16.32
N SER A 374 23.52 3.76 -16.93
CA SER A 374 24.39 3.85 -18.09
C SER A 374 25.84 3.44 -17.77
N LYS A 375 26.38 3.84 -16.60
CA LYS A 375 27.71 3.41 -16.14
C LYS A 375 27.82 1.89 -16.03
N LEU A 376 26.83 1.25 -15.43
CA LEU A 376 26.89 -0.20 -15.15
C LEU A 376 26.56 -1.06 -16.37
N LEU A 377 25.66 -0.62 -17.25
CA LEU A 377 25.13 -1.46 -18.34
C LEU A 377 25.67 -1.10 -19.72
N LEU A 378 25.91 0.19 -20.00
CA LEU A 378 26.37 0.66 -21.31
C LEU A 378 27.90 0.66 -21.40
N LEU A 379 28.62 1.23 -20.43
CA LEU A 379 30.09 1.39 -20.53
C LEU A 379 30.88 0.08 -20.72
N PRO A 380 30.57 -1.03 -20.01
CA PRO A 380 31.36 -2.27 -20.15
C PRO A 380 31.24 -2.89 -21.55
N ASN A 381 30.07 -2.72 -22.18
CA ASN A 381 29.75 -3.30 -23.48
C ASN A 381 30.04 -2.35 -24.64
N LEU A 382 30.33 -1.08 -24.35
CA LEU A 382 30.60 -0.05 -25.33
C LEU A 382 31.78 -0.35 -26.27
N PRO A 383 32.97 -0.81 -25.83
CA PRO A 383 34.10 -1.04 -26.74
C PRO A 383 33.78 -2.11 -27.78
N THR A 384 33.17 -3.22 -27.35
CA THR A 384 32.74 -4.31 -28.23
C THR A 384 31.67 -3.87 -29.21
N TYR A 385 30.71 -3.07 -28.75
CA TYR A 385 29.63 -2.55 -29.59
C TYR A 385 30.11 -1.50 -30.61
N LEU A 386 31.05 -0.63 -30.23
CA LEU A 386 31.65 0.35 -31.13
C LEU A 386 32.48 -0.31 -32.23
N ALA A 387 33.26 -1.36 -31.89
CA ALA A 387 33.99 -2.14 -32.88
C ALA A 387 33.05 -2.77 -33.94
N TRP A 388 31.85 -3.19 -33.52
CA TRP A 388 30.82 -3.72 -34.43
C TRP A 388 30.12 -2.62 -35.25
N LEU A 389 29.91 -1.43 -34.70
CA LEU A 389 29.24 -0.31 -35.37
C LEU A 389 30.16 0.42 -36.37
N GLN A 390 31.48 0.43 -36.13
CA GLN A 390 32.49 1.13 -36.94
C GLN A 390 32.49 0.78 -38.45
N PRO A 391 32.34 -0.49 -38.89
CA PRO A 391 32.20 -0.81 -40.31
C PRO A 391 30.91 -0.23 -40.93
N GLU A 392 29.81 -0.10 -40.18
CA GLU A 392 28.54 0.47 -40.67
C GLU A 392 28.59 2.01 -40.79
N LEU A 393 29.53 2.66 -40.10
CA LEU A 393 29.77 4.11 -40.15
C LEU A 393 30.66 4.54 -41.32
N CYS A 394 31.56 3.66 -41.77
CA CYS A 394 32.54 3.98 -42.80
C CYS A 394 31.93 3.93 -44.21
N ALA A 395 32.07 5.03 -44.96
CA ALA A 395 31.51 5.20 -46.30
C ALA A 395 31.98 4.15 -47.34
N GLY A 396 33.09 3.44 -47.08
CA GLY A 396 33.63 2.40 -47.96
C GLY A 396 33.02 1.00 -47.79
N SER A 397 32.31 0.71 -46.70
CA SER A 397 31.83 -0.65 -46.37
C SER A 397 30.32 -0.85 -46.53
N GLN A 398 29.52 0.22 -46.61
CA GLN A 398 28.06 0.16 -46.75
C GLN A 398 27.57 1.09 -47.88
N PRO A 399 26.96 0.56 -48.96
CA PRO A 399 26.39 1.39 -50.04
C PRO A 399 25.05 2.03 -49.66
N ASN A 400 24.40 1.56 -48.59
CA ASN A 400 23.09 2.04 -48.16
C ASN A 400 23.20 3.30 -47.29
N GLU A 401 22.92 4.45 -47.89
CA GLU A 401 22.94 5.75 -47.20
C GLU A 401 22.02 5.81 -45.98
N LEU A 402 20.85 5.15 -46.02
CA LEU A 402 19.91 5.07 -44.91
C LEU A 402 20.49 4.36 -43.67
N LYS A 403 21.20 3.24 -43.87
CA LYS A 403 21.84 2.50 -42.76
C LYS A 403 22.98 3.30 -42.14
N ARG A 404 23.73 4.04 -42.95
CA ARG A 404 24.76 4.96 -42.48
C ARG A 404 24.16 6.08 -41.63
N MET A 405 23.04 6.65 -42.05
CA MET A 405 22.30 7.66 -41.26
C MET A 405 21.77 7.10 -39.94
N GLU A 406 21.24 5.87 -39.95
CA GLU A 406 20.83 5.15 -38.73
C GLU A 406 22.00 4.90 -37.78
N ALA A 407 23.14 4.44 -38.31
CA ALA A 407 24.36 4.18 -37.53
C ALA A 407 24.91 5.48 -36.91
N ASN A 408 24.92 6.59 -37.65
CA ASN A 408 25.30 7.90 -37.15
C ASN A 408 24.39 8.37 -35.99
N ARG A 409 23.08 8.13 -36.08
CA ARG A 409 22.15 8.47 -34.98
C ARG A 409 22.36 7.60 -33.74
N VAL A 410 22.63 6.30 -33.92
CA VAL A 410 23.00 5.40 -32.81
C VAL A 410 24.28 5.86 -32.14
N TYR A 411 25.29 6.22 -32.93
CA TYR A 411 26.55 6.76 -32.41
C TYR A 411 26.35 8.06 -31.64
N GLY A 412 25.54 8.99 -32.15
CA GLY A 412 25.14 10.22 -31.43
C GLY A 412 24.42 9.93 -30.11
N ALA A 413 23.51 8.96 -30.08
CA ALA A 413 22.84 8.54 -28.84
C ALA A 413 23.81 7.97 -27.80
N LEU A 414 24.81 7.19 -28.23
CA LEU A 414 25.87 6.69 -27.35
C LEU A 414 26.72 7.84 -26.79
N GLN A 415 27.08 8.82 -27.62
CA GLN A 415 27.81 10.00 -27.15
C GLN A 415 27.02 10.78 -26.09
N VAL A 416 25.71 10.99 -26.31
CA VAL A 416 24.83 11.66 -25.33
C VAL A 416 24.71 10.83 -24.03
N ALA A 417 24.61 9.51 -24.13
CA ALA A 417 24.53 8.64 -22.96
C ALA A 417 25.83 8.66 -22.12
N VAL A 418 26.99 8.69 -22.78
CA VAL A 418 28.29 8.77 -22.13
C VAL A 418 28.53 10.17 -21.56
N SER A 419 28.19 11.23 -22.30
CA SER A 419 28.36 12.61 -21.83
C SER A 419 27.50 12.91 -20.62
N THR A 420 26.25 12.44 -20.60
CA THR A 420 25.36 12.56 -19.43
C THR A 420 25.92 11.79 -18.22
N CYS A 421 26.48 10.60 -18.43
CA CYS A 421 27.18 9.84 -17.39
C CYS A 421 28.39 10.61 -16.82
N MET A 422 29.30 11.07 -17.68
CA MET A 422 30.51 11.80 -17.28
C MET A 422 30.17 13.14 -16.60
N SER A 423 29.19 13.88 -17.11
CA SER A 423 28.74 15.13 -16.49
C SER A 423 28.12 14.94 -15.11
N ALA A 424 27.50 13.78 -14.86
CA ALA A 424 26.96 13.44 -13.54
C ALA A 424 28.08 13.09 -12.55
N GLU A 425 29.16 12.45 -13.00
CA GLU A 425 30.34 12.18 -12.18
C GLU A 425 31.08 13.46 -11.82
N LEU A 426 31.31 14.35 -12.78
CA LEU A 426 31.92 15.66 -12.54
C LEU A 426 31.11 16.56 -11.60
N ARG A 427 29.79 16.35 -11.49
CA ARG A 427 28.91 17.05 -10.53
C ARG A 427 28.88 16.41 -9.15
N LEU A 428 29.26 15.14 -9.02
CA LEU A 428 29.36 14.43 -7.74
C LEU A 428 30.71 14.64 -7.04
N ASP A 429 31.69 15.24 -7.72
CA ASP A 429 32.96 15.70 -7.16
C ASP A 429 32.97 17.22 -6.90
N PRO A 430 32.14 17.82 -6.02
CA PRO A 430 32.61 18.97 -5.28
C PRO A 430 33.57 18.41 -4.23
N SER A 431 34.86 18.36 -4.55
CA SER A 431 35.88 18.39 -3.50
C SER A 431 35.47 19.54 -2.55
N PRO A 432 35.23 19.31 -1.25
CA PRO A 432 35.10 20.43 -0.34
C PRO A 432 36.40 21.21 -0.45
N ALA A 433 36.31 22.46 -0.91
CA ALA A 433 37.44 23.37 -0.84
C ALA A 433 37.96 23.32 0.60
N PRO A 434 39.27 23.11 0.84
CA PRO A 434 39.79 23.14 2.19
C PRO A 434 39.46 24.51 2.77
N THR A 435 38.57 24.54 3.76
CA THR A 435 38.28 25.78 4.46
C THR A 435 39.58 26.28 5.09
N ALA A 436 39.85 27.58 5.00
CA ALA A 436 41.05 28.25 5.50
C ALA A 436 41.30 28.11 7.04
N LYS A 437 40.55 27.24 7.73
CA LYS A 437 40.74 26.89 9.14
C LYS A 437 41.67 25.70 9.37
N ASP A 438 41.95 24.87 8.36
CA ASP A 438 42.87 23.73 8.53
C ASP A 438 44.35 24.11 8.34
N VAL A 439 44.64 25.23 7.65
CA VAL A 439 46.02 25.75 7.51
C VAL A 439 46.51 26.45 8.80
N ALA A 440 45.60 26.88 9.68
CA ALA A 440 45.96 27.57 10.92
C ALA A 440 46.28 26.63 12.10
N LYS A 441 45.99 25.32 11.98
CA LYS A 441 46.24 24.35 13.06
C LYS A 441 47.61 23.69 13.00
N ASP A 442 48.23 23.66 11.82
CA ASP A 442 49.60 23.13 11.65
C ASP A 442 50.70 24.18 11.95
N ALA A 443 50.36 25.47 12.04
CA ALA A 443 51.33 26.52 12.39
C ALA A 443 51.49 26.75 13.90
N SER A 444 50.55 26.31 14.75
CA SER A 444 50.60 26.54 16.22
C SER A 444 51.14 25.36 17.03
N ALA A 445 51.34 24.19 16.42
CA ALA A 445 51.93 23.01 17.07
C ALA A 445 53.47 22.99 17.10
N GLY A 446 54.14 23.92 16.41
CA GLY A 446 55.60 23.97 16.27
C GLY A 446 56.39 24.82 17.27
N SER A 447 55.75 25.47 18.26
CA SER A 447 56.40 26.48 19.12
C SER A 447 56.45 26.15 20.62
N ALA A 448 56.08 24.94 21.06
CA ALA A 448 55.96 24.61 22.50
C ALA A 448 56.93 23.52 23.00
N ALA A 449 58.09 23.34 22.35
CA ALA A 449 59.10 22.37 22.77
C ALA A 449 60.52 22.96 22.74
N ALA A 450 60.77 24.01 23.53
CA ALA A 450 62.11 24.45 23.89
C ALA A 450 62.05 25.31 25.17
N GLY A 451 62.35 24.71 26.33
CA GLY A 451 62.56 25.46 27.58
C GLY A 451 62.24 24.64 28.83
N GLY A 452 63.25 23.98 29.40
CA GLY A 452 63.12 23.33 30.71
C GLY A 452 64.22 22.31 31.02
N ALA A 453 65.47 22.77 31.13
CA ALA A 453 66.56 22.04 31.79
C ALA A 453 67.44 23.05 32.55
N ALA A 454 67.91 22.66 33.74
CA ALA A 454 68.50 23.44 34.85
C ALA A 454 67.42 24.02 35.80
N GLU A 455 67.38 23.71 37.09
CA GLU A 455 68.35 23.16 38.05
C GLU A 455 67.61 22.35 39.13
#